data_AF-A0A7L3Y7L7-F1
#
_entry.id   AF-A0A7L3Y7L7-F1
#
_cell.length_a   1.000
_cell.length_b   1.000
_cell.length_c   1.000
_cell.angle_alpha   90.00
_cell.angle_beta   90.00
_cell.angle_gamma   90.00
#
_symmetry.space_group_name_H-M   'P 1'
#
loop_
_entity.id
_entity.type
_entity.pdbx_description
1 polymer ?
#
loop_
_entity_poly.entity_id
_entity_poly.type
_entity_poly.pdbx_seq_one_letter_code
_entity_poly.pdbx_strand_id
1 'polypeptide(L)'
;LFNKGAIDAPFNLVPPATALGSCFTFLPREGIILPDELQVIQISFSSTILGQFTEEFGFSVNGSPEPVTLTIRGCVIGPTFHFNVPSLCFGDVSFGFPRTLSCCLTNTSLVPMTFHLRVPGDGSGEPSVTSFVQMSDNARPSWRKGAQGHVKPTEFTIKPCRGTIRSQGLLDIQVTLCSNTVKRYQLALVVDVDGVGKEVLALLLTARCVVPPLRVLNPVVTFGRCFLKFPYQQMLTLVNDSDLPGCYGVLPQEHQEDAAVWYSSPVPCGIIQPRSSAQVPFTLEVQVTGEQDAVAHVAVF
;
A
#
# COMPACT_ATOMS: atom_id res chain seq x y z
N LEU A 1 10.97 -38.01 36.26
CA LEU A 1 10.63 -38.30 37.68
C LEU A 1 11.43 -39.51 38.12
N PHE A 2 11.97 -39.51 39.33
CA PHE A 2 12.77 -40.63 39.85
C PHE A 2 12.22 -41.05 41.21
N ASN A 3 11.89 -42.33 41.38
CA ASN A 3 11.34 -42.85 42.63
C ASN A 3 12.47 -43.39 43.52
N LYS A 4 12.85 -42.62 44.53
CA LYS A 4 13.81 -43.04 45.59
C LYS A 4 13.12 -43.71 46.79
N GLY A 5 11.80 -43.89 46.72
CA GLY A 5 11.01 -44.53 47.77
C GLY A 5 11.07 -46.06 47.67
N ALA A 6 10.75 -46.73 48.77
CA ALA A 6 10.73 -48.19 48.84
C ALA A 6 9.40 -48.81 48.32
N ILE A 7 8.48 -47.99 47.82
CA ILE A 7 7.15 -48.41 47.34
C ILE A 7 6.85 -47.81 45.97
N ASP A 8 5.91 -48.42 45.25
CA ASP A 8 5.40 -47.93 43.98
C ASP A 8 4.83 -46.51 44.12
N ALA A 9 5.22 -45.63 43.21
CA ALA A 9 4.81 -44.23 43.19
C ALA A 9 3.90 -43.95 41.98
N PRO A 10 2.57 -44.15 42.11
CA PRO A 10 1.63 -43.68 41.11
C PRO A 10 1.63 -42.14 41.11
N PHE A 11 1.73 -41.56 39.92
CA PHE A 11 1.76 -40.11 39.72
C PHE A 11 0.70 -39.67 38.71
N ASN A 12 0.26 -38.42 38.85
CA ASN A 12 -0.57 -37.73 37.87
C ASN A 12 -0.18 -36.25 37.79
N LEU A 13 -0.14 -35.71 36.58
CA LEU A 13 0.07 -34.30 36.31
C LEU A 13 -1.13 -33.48 36.79
N VAL A 14 -0.87 -32.48 37.61
CA VAL A 14 -1.87 -31.48 38.00
C VAL A 14 -2.19 -30.61 36.77
N PRO A 15 -3.48 -30.43 36.43
CA PRO A 15 -3.87 -29.60 35.29
C PRO A 15 -3.29 -28.17 35.39
N PRO A 16 -2.76 -27.61 34.30
CA PRO A 16 -2.22 -26.25 34.31
C PRO A 16 -3.32 -25.23 34.60
N ALA A 17 -2.99 -24.22 35.42
CA ALA A 17 -3.95 -23.18 35.84
C ALA A 17 -3.97 -21.96 34.92
N THR A 18 -2.94 -21.77 34.10
CA THR A 18 -2.77 -20.59 33.24
C THR A 18 -3.06 -20.94 31.77
N ALA A 19 -3.40 -19.90 30.98
CA ALA A 19 -3.58 -20.05 29.54
C ALA A 19 -2.28 -20.52 28.84
N LEU A 20 -1.13 -20.03 29.30
CA LEU A 20 0.17 -20.41 28.75
C LEU A 20 0.61 -21.81 29.21
N GLY A 21 0.33 -22.19 30.46
CA GLY A 21 0.56 -23.53 30.96
C GLY A 21 -0.23 -24.58 30.16
N SER A 22 -1.40 -24.20 29.65
CA SER A 22 -2.21 -25.04 28.74
C SER A 22 -1.58 -25.24 27.35
N CYS A 23 -0.55 -24.47 27.00
CA CYS A 23 0.25 -24.66 25.78
C CYS A 23 1.33 -25.74 25.90
N PHE A 24 1.52 -26.32 27.09
CA PHE A 24 2.43 -27.42 27.34
C PHE A 24 1.72 -28.77 27.30
N THR A 25 2.33 -29.76 26.67
CA THR A 25 1.88 -31.15 26.73
C THR A 25 2.97 -32.02 27.35
N PHE A 26 2.55 -32.94 28.21
CA PHE A 26 3.41 -33.86 28.94
C PHE A 26 3.02 -35.28 28.59
N LEU A 27 3.99 -36.14 28.28
CA LEU A 27 3.74 -37.54 27.96
C LEU A 27 4.78 -38.44 28.66
N PRO A 28 4.35 -39.42 29.48
CA PRO A 28 2.98 -39.65 29.95
C PRO A 28 2.49 -38.56 30.94
N ARG A 29 1.17 -38.40 31.09
CA ARG A 29 0.56 -37.49 32.09
C ARG A 29 0.35 -38.15 33.45
N GLU A 30 0.19 -39.46 33.45
CA GLU A 30 0.02 -40.30 34.64
C GLU A 30 0.75 -41.63 34.44
N GLY A 31 1.04 -42.34 35.53
CA GLY A 31 1.71 -43.62 35.47
C GLY A 31 2.14 -44.10 36.85
N ILE A 32 2.92 -45.18 36.90
CA ILE A 32 3.49 -45.75 38.13
C ILE A 32 4.99 -45.87 37.94
N ILE A 33 5.76 -45.41 38.94
CA ILE A 33 7.21 -45.54 38.96
C ILE A 33 7.57 -46.53 40.07
N LEU A 34 8.20 -47.64 39.72
CA LEU A 34 8.65 -48.66 40.69
C LEU A 34 9.81 -48.11 41.55
N PRO A 35 10.12 -48.73 42.70
CA PRO A 35 11.29 -48.37 43.51
C PRO A 35 12.58 -48.38 42.70
N ASP A 36 13.41 -47.35 42.89
CA ASP A 36 14.68 -47.13 42.20
C ASP A 36 14.59 -47.02 40.65
N GLU A 37 13.38 -46.86 40.10
CA GLU A 37 13.15 -46.66 38.67
C GLU A 37 12.94 -45.19 38.29
N LEU A 38 13.17 -44.91 37.00
CA LEU A 38 13.06 -43.57 36.42
C LEU A 38 11.98 -43.52 35.33
N GLN A 39 11.10 -42.52 35.42
CA GLN A 39 10.14 -42.19 34.37
C GLN A 39 10.58 -40.93 33.63
N VAL A 40 10.83 -41.07 32.34
CA VAL A 40 11.04 -39.93 31.44
C VAL A 40 9.68 -39.30 31.11
N ILE A 41 9.57 -37.99 31.26
CA ILE A 41 8.39 -37.21 30.85
C ILE A 41 8.81 -36.35 29.66
N GLN A 42 8.25 -36.63 28.49
CA GLN A 42 8.44 -35.80 27.31
C GLN A 42 7.57 -34.55 27.43
N ILE A 43 8.17 -33.38 27.22
CA ILE A 43 7.52 -32.07 27.30
C ILE A 43 7.54 -31.45 25.91
N SER A 44 6.38 -31.05 25.41
CA SER A 44 6.26 -30.26 24.19
C SER A 44 5.56 -28.93 24.50
N PHE A 45 5.93 -27.87 23.79
CA PHE A 45 5.39 -26.53 24.01
C PHE A 45 5.08 -25.86 22.67
N SER A 46 3.89 -25.28 22.54
CA SER A 46 3.50 -24.49 21.37
C SER A 46 2.51 -23.41 21.79
N SER A 47 2.92 -22.14 21.70
CA SER A 47 2.11 -21.00 22.10
C SER A 47 2.19 -19.86 21.09
N THR A 48 1.09 -19.11 20.99
CA THR A 48 1.00 -17.83 20.28
C THR A 48 1.04 -16.63 21.23
N ILE A 49 1.14 -16.87 22.55
CA ILE A 49 1.19 -15.82 23.56
C ILE A 49 2.65 -15.35 23.68
N LEU A 50 2.92 -14.13 23.25
CA LEU A 50 4.25 -13.53 23.29
C LEU A 50 4.65 -13.08 24.70
N GLY A 51 5.96 -13.03 24.95
CA GLY A 51 6.53 -12.46 26.17
C GLY A 51 7.28 -13.45 27.04
N GLN A 52 7.85 -12.93 28.13
CA GLN A 52 8.51 -13.75 29.14
C GLN A 52 7.48 -14.53 29.94
N PHE A 53 7.84 -15.75 30.33
CA PHE A 53 6.99 -16.58 31.15
C PHE A 53 7.77 -17.38 32.18
N THR A 54 7.05 -17.76 33.24
CA THR A 54 7.45 -18.72 34.25
C THR A 54 6.20 -19.52 34.60
N GLU A 55 6.21 -20.81 34.27
CA GLU A 55 5.11 -21.72 34.51
C GLU A 55 5.56 -22.82 35.48
N GLU A 56 4.69 -23.18 36.42
CA GLU A 56 4.93 -24.24 37.39
C GLU A 56 3.95 -25.39 37.17
N PHE A 57 4.50 -26.59 37.02
CA PHE A 57 3.73 -27.81 36.81
C PHE A 57 3.94 -28.75 38.00
N GLY A 58 2.85 -29.13 38.66
CA GLY A 58 2.88 -30.09 39.76
C GLY A 58 2.62 -31.51 39.27
N PHE A 59 3.36 -32.48 39.79
CA PHE A 59 3.04 -33.90 39.70
C PHE A 59 2.59 -34.39 41.08
N SER A 60 1.32 -34.74 41.19
CA SER A 60 0.78 -35.38 42.38
C SER A 60 1.28 -36.81 42.42
N VAL A 61 1.90 -37.22 43.52
CA VAL A 61 2.40 -38.59 43.74
C VAL A 61 1.74 -39.15 44.98
N ASN A 62 1.13 -40.33 44.92
CA ASN A 62 0.48 -40.89 46.10
C ASN A 62 1.52 -41.14 47.20
N GLY A 63 1.17 -40.75 48.43
CA GLY A 63 2.06 -40.85 49.59
C GLY A 63 2.96 -39.62 49.80
N SER A 64 3.01 -38.67 48.85
CA SER A 64 3.64 -37.35 49.06
C SER A 64 2.60 -36.31 49.48
N PRO A 65 2.81 -35.56 50.58
CA PRO A 65 1.88 -34.51 51.01
C PRO A 65 1.90 -33.30 50.08
N GLU A 66 3.03 -33.03 49.42
CA GLU A 66 3.17 -31.94 48.45
C GLU A 66 3.48 -32.49 47.04
N PRO A 67 2.92 -31.88 45.97
CA PRO A 67 3.28 -32.24 44.61
C PRO A 67 4.74 -31.96 44.30
N VAL A 68 5.35 -32.79 43.46
CA VAL A 68 6.68 -32.50 42.90
C VAL A 68 6.53 -31.43 41.84
N THR A 69 7.20 -30.29 42.00
CA THR A 69 7.06 -29.13 41.10
C THR A 69 8.18 -29.05 40.06
N LEU A 70 7.80 -28.73 38.83
CA LEU A 70 8.69 -28.38 37.73
C LEU A 70 8.42 -26.95 37.30
N THR A 71 9.41 -26.08 37.43
CA THR A 71 9.34 -24.70 36.93
C THR A 71 9.98 -24.61 35.55
N ILE A 72 9.23 -24.14 34.55
CA ILE A 72 9.72 -23.87 33.20
C ILE A 72 9.71 -22.36 32.96
N ARG A 73 10.83 -21.82 32.50
CA ARG A 73 11.01 -20.40 32.18
C ARG A 73 11.41 -20.22 30.74
N GLY A 74 10.95 -19.15 30.11
CA GLY A 74 11.29 -18.85 28.73
C GLY A 74 10.76 -17.50 28.27
N CYS A 75 10.94 -17.22 26.98
CA CYS A 75 10.37 -16.06 26.31
C CYS A 75 9.86 -16.49 24.94
N VAL A 76 8.57 -16.29 24.69
CA VAL A 76 7.99 -16.50 23.37
C VAL A 76 8.18 -15.21 22.57
N ILE A 77 8.83 -15.32 21.42
CA ILE A 77 9.02 -14.21 20.48
C ILE A 77 8.35 -14.54 19.15
N GLY A 78 7.88 -13.51 18.45
CA GLY A 78 7.46 -13.65 17.06
C GLY A 78 8.65 -13.81 16.12
N PRO A 79 8.41 -14.08 14.83
CA PRO A 79 9.44 -13.98 13.81
C PRO A 79 10.12 -12.61 13.83
N THR A 80 11.44 -12.59 13.78
CA THR A 80 12.23 -11.37 13.60
C THR A 80 12.39 -11.08 12.10
N PHE A 81 12.27 -9.82 11.71
CA PHE A 81 12.37 -9.39 10.32
C PHE A 81 12.65 -7.89 10.22
N HIS A 82 13.09 -7.44 9.05
CA HIS A 82 13.34 -6.02 8.78
C HIS A 82 13.19 -5.69 7.29
N PHE A 83 13.04 -4.41 6.99
CA PHE A 83 13.20 -3.88 5.64
C PHE A 83 14.68 -3.54 5.38
N ASN A 84 15.16 -3.73 4.16
CA ASN A 84 16.52 -3.36 3.76
C ASN A 84 16.74 -1.83 3.64
N VAL A 85 15.68 -1.03 3.69
CA VAL A 85 15.70 0.43 3.60
C VAL A 85 14.94 1.05 4.77
N PRO A 86 15.32 2.27 5.22
CA PRO A 86 14.64 2.94 6.34
C PRO A 86 13.33 3.62 5.92
N SER A 87 13.16 3.94 4.62
CA SER A 87 11.99 4.61 4.07
C SER A 87 11.93 4.46 2.55
N LEU A 88 10.73 4.64 1.97
CA LEU A 88 10.52 4.81 0.53
C LEU A 88 10.17 6.27 0.22
N CYS A 89 11.12 6.97 -0.40
CA CYS A 89 10.98 8.36 -0.80
C CYS A 89 10.67 8.48 -2.29
N PHE A 90 9.39 8.66 -2.64
CA PHE A 90 8.94 8.82 -4.03
C PHE A 90 9.35 10.16 -4.64
N GLY A 91 9.67 11.15 -3.81
CA GLY A 91 9.94 12.51 -4.27
C GLY A 91 8.68 13.17 -4.83
N ASP A 92 8.87 13.95 -5.90
CA ASP A 92 7.74 14.52 -6.63
C ASP A 92 7.19 13.48 -7.61
N VAL A 93 5.87 13.30 -7.58
CA VAL A 93 5.11 12.40 -8.43
C VAL A 93 4.06 13.23 -9.15
N SER A 94 3.96 13.05 -10.46
CA SER A 94 2.94 13.77 -11.24
C SER A 94 1.55 13.19 -10.98
N PHE A 95 0.55 14.06 -10.91
CA PHE A 95 -0.84 13.67 -10.73
C PHE A 95 -1.29 12.68 -11.82
N GLY A 96 -1.85 11.56 -11.40
CA GLY A 96 -2.32 10.48 -12.26
C GLY A 96 -1.22 9.63 -12.92
N PHE A 97 0.06 9.86 -12.60
CA PHE A 97 1.17 9.06 -13.10
C PHE A 97 1.70 8.10 -12.02
N PRO A 98 1.66 6.78 -12.26
CA PRO A 98 2.15 5.81 -11.30
C PRO A 98 3.68 5.88 -11.19
N ARG A 99 4.19 5.88 -9.95
CA ARG A 99 5.61 5.72 -9.64
C ARG A 99 5.81 4.53 -8.73
N THR A 100 6.71 3.62 -9.09
CA THR A 100 7.02 2.41 -8.32
C THR A 100 8.40 2.51 -7.68
N LEU A 101 8.50 2.19 -6.40
CA LEU A 101 9.75 1.94 -5.69
C LEU A 101 9.75 0.52 -5.13
N SER A 102 10.93 -0.01 -4.84
CA SER A 102 11.10 -1.36 -4.29
C SER A 102 11.80 -1.32 -2.93
N CYS A 103 11.42 -2.25 -2.05
CA CYS A 103 12.13 -2.60 -0.84
C CYS A 103 12.17 -4.13 -0.69
N CYS A 104 13.02 -4.63 0.19
CA CYS A 104 13.14 -6.06 0.48
C CYS A 104 12.78 -6.30 1.95
N LEU A 105 11.87 -7.24 2.21
CA LEU A 105 11.50 -7.70 3.54
C LEU A 105 12.27 -8.99 3.83
N THR A 106 13.16 -8.96 4.82
CA THR A 106 14.00 -10.10 5.19
C THR A 106 13.51 -10.72 6.49
N ASN A 107 13.13 -11.99 6.45
CA ASN A 107 12.83 -12.79 7.63
C ASN A 107 14.15 -13.31 8.22
N THR A 108 14.54 -12.79 9.38
CA THR A 108 15.75 -13.18 10.11
C THR A 108 15.49 -14.28 11.15
N SER A 109 14.27 -14.82 11.21
CA SER A 109 13.91 -15.89 12.13
C SER A 109 14.15 -17.28 11.54
N LEU A 110 14.20 -18.27 12.42
CA LEU A 110 14.34 -19.70 12.05
C LEU A 110 13.00 -20.34 11.67
N VAL A 111 11.90 -19.58 11.71
CA VAL A 111 10.55 -20.06 11.38
C VAL A 111 9.99 -19.29 10.18
N PRO A 112 9.04 -19.86 9.41
CA PRO A 112 8.34 -19.13 8.38
C PRO A 112 7.54 -17.96 8.95
N MET A 113 7.43 -16.87 8.19
CA MET A 113 6.68 -15.68 8.55
C MET A 113 5.62 -15.38 7.50
N THR A 114 4.35 -15.56 7.87
CA THR A 114 3.21 -15.15 7.03
C THR A 114 2.83 -13.71 7.35
N PHE A 115 2.72 -12.88 6.33
CA PHE A 115 2.55 -11.43 6.46
C PHE A 115 1.46 -10.88 5.56
N HIS A 116 0.96 -9.71 5.95
CA HIS A 116 0.08 -8.87 5.15
C HIS A 116 0.55 -7.41 5.22
N LEU A 117 0.66 -6.76 4.06
CA LEU A 117 1.12 -5.38 3.90
C LEU A 117 -0.05 -4.48 3.56
N ARG A 118 -0.09 -3.30 4.19
CA ARG A 118 -1.09 -2.27 3.90
C ARG A 118 -0.54 -0.88 4.21
N VAL A 119 -1.21 0.15 3.69
CA VAL A 119 -0.91 1.55 4.02
C VAL A 119 -2.13 2.14 4.75
N PRO A 120 -2.11 2.20 6.10
CA PRO A 120 -3.18 2.84 6.85
C PRO A 120 -3.31 4.30 6.44
N GLY A 121 -4.53 4.76 6.16
CA GLY A 121 -4.79 6.15 5.75
C GLY A 121 -4.61 6.46 4.26
N ASP A 122 -4.32 5.46 3.42
CA ASP A 122 -4.30 5.61 1.95
C ASP A 122 -5.67 6.05 1.40
N GLY A 123 -6.74 5.54 1.98
CA GLY A 123 -8.12 5.79 1.58
C GLY A 123 -8.92 4.50 1.64
N SER A 124 -10.23 4.60 1.44
CA SER A 124 -11.13 3.43 1.39
C SER A 124 -12.11 3.50 0.23
N GLY A 125 -11.95 4.48 -0.65
CA GLY A 125 -12.72 4.62 -1.88
C GLY A 125 -12.12 3.79 -3.01
N GLU A 126 -12.71 3.98 -4.19
CA GLU A 126 -12.23 3.34 -5.41
C GLU A 126 -10.73 3.60 -5.65
N PRO A 127 -10.03 2.67 -6.33
CA PRO A 127 -8.64 2.87 -6.72
C PRO A 127 -8.46 4.14 -7.54
N SER A 128 -7.32 4.80 -7.31
CA SER A 128 -6.86 5.88 -8.17
C SER A 128 -6.80 5.44 -9.64
N VAL A 129 -7.11 6.37 -10.53
CA VAL A 129 -7.12 6.18 -11.96
C VAL A 129 -5.89 6.86 -12.56
N THR A 130 -5.23 6.20 -13.51
CA THR A 130 -4.09 6.81 -14.22
C THR A 130 -4.56 7.85 -15.23
N SER A 131 -3.71 8.83 -15.55
CA SER A 131 -4.01 9.84 -16.56
C SER A 131 -4.33 9.23 -17.92
N PHE A 132 -3.71 8.10 -18.26
CA PHE A 132 -3.99 7.37 -19.50
C PHE A 132 -5.43 6.86 -19.57
N VAL A 133 -5.95 6.32 -18.45
CA VAL A 133 -7.33 5.84 -18.38
C VAL A 133 -8.30 7.03 -18.38
N GLN A 134 -8.00 8.11 -17.66
CA GLN A 134 -8.84 9.31 -17.65
C GLN A 134 -9.02 9.94 -19.05
N MET A 135 -7.99 9.88 -19.90
CA MET A 135 -8.04 10.39 -21.28
C MET A 135 -8.89 9.53 -22.22
N SER A 136 -9.02 8.23 -21.96
CA SER A 136 -9.79 7.32 -22.83
C SER A 136 -11.31 7.47 -22.69
N ASP A 137 -11.78 8.12 -21.62
CA ASP A 137 -13.21 8.26 -21.32
C ASP A 137 -13.80 9.53 -21.94
N ASN A 138 -14.04 9.48 -23.26
CA ASN A 138 -14.58 10.60 -24.05
C ASN A 138 -16.00 11.03 -23.63
N ALA A 139 -16.73 10.20 -22.89
CA ALA A 139 -18.14 10.44 -22.59
C ALA A 139 -18.36 11.49 -21.49
N ARG A 140 -17.39 11.69 -20.58
CA ARG A 140 -17.42 12.68 -19.50
C ARG A 140 -15.98 12.98 -19.08
N PRO A 141 -15.40 14.16 -19.38
CA PRO A 141 -14.08 14.52 -18.88
C PRO A 141 -14.13 14.56 -17.35
N SER A 142 -13.66 13.50 -16.70
CA SER A 142 -13.70 13.31 -15.25
C SER A 142 -12.90 14.38 -14.50
N TRP A 143 -11.99 15.10 -15.19
CA TRP A 143 -11.32 16.30 -14.68
C TRP A 143 -12.28 17.44 -14.32
N ARG A 144 -13.50 17.48 -14.90
CA ARG A 144 -14.52 18.49 -14.55
C ARG A 144 -15.19 18.21 -13.20
N LYS A 145 -15.12 16.97 -12.69
CA LYS A 145 -15.63 16.62 -11.36
C LYS A 145 -14.44 16.29 -10.48
N GLY A 146 -13.91 17.29 -9.79
CA GLY A 146 -13.16 17.05 -8.56
C GLY A 146 -13.98 16.05 -7.74
N ALA A 147 -13.38 14.90 -7.44
CA ALA A 147 -14.09 13.69 -6.99
C ALA A 147 -15.21 14.04 -6.00
N GLN A 148 -16.45 13.96 -6.47
CA GLN A 148 -17.65 14.30 -5.70
C GLN A 148 -18.02 13.14 -4.75
N GLY A 149 -17.02 12.56 -4.09
CA GLY A 149 -17.16 11.51 -3.11
C GLY A 149 -16.45 11.92 -1.83
N HIS A 150 -17.16 11.90 -0.69
CA HIS A 150 -16.59 12.17 0.62
C HIS A 150 -15.47 11.18 1.03
N VAL A 151 -15.26 10.10 0.26
CA VAL A 151 -14.32 9.02 0.57
C VAL A 151 -13.05 9.17 -0.25
N LYS A 152 -11.90 9.21 0.42
CA LYS A 152 -10.57 9.30 -0.22
C LYS A 152 -10.27 8.03 -1.04
N PRO A 153 -9.77 8.14 -2.29
CA PRO A 153 -9.43 7.00 -3.13
C PRO A 153 -8.25 6.22 -2.55
N THR A 154 -8.07 4.98 -2.98
CA THR A 154 -6.87 4.18 -2.67
C THR A 154 -5.79 4.44 -3.72
N GLU A 155 -4.63 4.97 -3.32
CA GLU A 155 -3.59 5.49 -4.21
C GLU A 155 -2.30 4.64 -4.20
N PHE A 156 -2.12 3.77 -3.21
CA PHE A 156 -1.00 2.84 -3.13
C PHE A 156 -1.38 1.42 -3.58
N THR A 157 -0.52 0.83 -4.42
CA THR A 157 -0.59 -0.59 -4.78
C THR A 157 0.69 -1.29 -4.32
N ILE A 158 0.55 -2.42 -3.60
CA ILE A 158 1.67 -3.19 -3.06
C ILE A 158 1.72 -4.57 -3.73
N LYS A 159 2.90 -4.99 -4.20
CA LYS A 159 3.10 -6.28 -4.87
C LYS A 159 4.41 -6.96 -4.39
N PRO A 160 4.34 -8.15 -3.77
CA PRO A 160 3.14 -8.79 -3.23
C PRO A 160 2.63 -8.06 -1.97
N CYS A 161 1.32 -7.98 -1.78
CA CYS A 161 0.73 -7.41 -0.55
C CYS A 161 0.55 -8.43 0.58
N ARG A 162 0.75 -9.72 0.31
CA ARG A 162 0.64 -10.81 1.28
C ARG A 162 1.49 -11.99 0.84
N GLY A 163 1.90 -12.83 1.78
CA GLY A 163 2.63 -14.06 1.48
C GLY A 163 3.29 -14.66 2.71
N THR A 164 4.10 -15.69 2.48
CA THR A 164 4.91 -16.33 3.53
C THR A 164 6.37 -16.31 3.13
N ILE A 165 7.21 -15.75 3.98
CA ILE A 165 8.67 -15.77 3.81
C ILE A 165 9.20 -16.95 4.62
N ARG A 166 9.90 -17.87 3.96
CA ARG A 166 10.57 -19.01 4.63
C ARG A 166 11.58 -18.52 5.68
N SER A 167 12.00 -19.41 6.58
CA SER A 167 13.08 -19.14 7.54
C SER A 167 14.32 -18.60 6.83
N GLN A 168 14.92 -17.54 7.35
CA GLN A 168 16.10 -16.87 6.76
C GLN A 168 15.90 -16.42 5.29
N GLY A 169 14.65 -16.27 4.85
CA GLY A 169 14.29 -15.86 3.49
C GLY A 169 14.17 -14.36 3.33
N LEU A 170 14.09 -13.91 2.08
CA LEU A 170 13.84 -12.53 1.72
C LEU A 170 12.77 -12.47 0.62
N LEU A 171 12.10 -11.33 0.51
CA LEU A 171 11.09 -11.08 -0.50
C LEU A 171 11.13 -9.62 -0.96
N ASP A 172 11.22 -9.43 -2.27
CA ASP A 172 11.13 -8.10 -2.88
C ASP A 172 9.68 -7.65 -2.97
N ILE A 173 9.45 -6.41 -2.57
CA ILE A 173 8.15 -5.74 -2.51
C ILE A 173 8.23 -4.47 -3.35
N GLN A 174 7.33 -4.39 -4.32
CA GLN A 174 7.08 -3.19 -5.11
C GLN A 174 5.93 -2.40 -4.50
N VAL A 175 6.14 -1.10 -4.30
CA VAL A 175 5.14 -0.15 -3.83
C VAL A 175 4.96 0.91 -4.90
N THR A 176 3.75 1.00 -5.46
CA THR A 176 3.39 1.96 -6.49
C THR A 176 2.45 3.01 -5.92
N LEU A 177 2.77 4.29 -6.11
CA LEU A 177 1.89 5.43 -5.84
C LEU A 177 1.34 5.97 -7.15
N CYS A 178 0.02 6.05 -7.28
CA CYS A 178 -0.67 6.81 -8.34
C CYS A 178 -1.64 7.78 -7.67
N SER A 179 -1.29 9.07 -7.63
CA SER A 179 -2.09 10.05 -6.90
C SER A 179 -3.16 10.68 -7.78
N ASN A 180 -4.37 10.83 -7.27
CA ASN A 180 -5.41 11.67 -7.87
C ASN A 180 -5.78 12.85 -6.96
N THR A 181 -4.88 13.22 -6.04
CA THR A 181 -5.04 14.39 -5.17
C THR A 181 -3.69 15.08 -5.00
N VAL A 182 -3.61 16.36 -5.37
CA VAL A 182 -2.41 17.19 -5.13
C VAL A 182 -2.24 17.37 -3.62
N LYS A 183 -1.28 16.65 -3.03
CA LYS A 183 -1.00 16.68 -1.59
C LYS A 183 0.40 16.15 -1.27
N ARG A 184 0.82 16.34 -0.02
CA ARG A 184 2.01 15.69 0.55
C ARG A 184 1.61 14.39 1.23
N TYR A 185 2.42 13.36 1.07
CA TYR A 185 2.26 12.06 1.70
C TYR A 185 3.32 11.88 2.78
N GLN A 186 2.86 11.48 3.96
CA GLN A 186 3.68 10.99 5.05
C GLN A 186 2.87 9.88 5.74
N LEU A 187 2.98 8.68 5.19
CA LEU A 187 2.23 7.48 5.62
C LEU A 187 3.22 6.35 5.94
N ALA A 188 2.72 5.20 6.37
CA ALA A 188 3.54 4.02 6.64
C ALA A 188 3.02 2.80 5.89
N LEU A 189 3.93 2.03 5.29
CA LEU A 189 3.68 0.65 4.89
C LEU A 189 3.83 -0.20 6.15
N VAL A 190 2.72 -0.73 6.67
CA VAL A 190 2.72 -1.55 7.88
C VAL A 190 2.72 -3.04 7.55
N VAL A 191 3.38 -3.82 8.38
CA VAL A 191 3.45 -5.28 8.32
C VAL A 191 2.58 -5.86 9.43
N ASP A 192 1.48 -6.50 9.05
CA ASP A 192 0.75 -7.40 9.93
C ASP A 192 1.36 -8.81 9.81
N VAL A 193 1.48 -9.54 10.92
CA VAL A 193 2.05 -10.89 10.96
C VAL A 193 1.04 -11.85 11.60
N ASP A 194 0.70 -12.91 10.86
CA ASP A 194 -0.33 -13.88 11.28
C ASP A 194 0.08 -14.58 12.58
N GLY A 195 -0.85 -14.63 13.54
CA GLY A 195 -0.60 -15.23 14.86
C GLY A 195 0.27 -14.40 15.80
N VAL A 196 0.76 -13.22 15.36
CA VAL A 196 1.64 -12.34 16.13
C VAL A 196 0.95 -11.01 16.43
N GLY A 197 0.48 -10.29 15.40
CA GLY A 197 -0.16 -9.00 15.60
C GLY A 197 -0.32 -8.17 14.34
N LYS A 198 -0.98 -7.01 14.49
CA LYS A 198 -1.12 -5.99 13.46
C LYS A 198 -0.08 -4.88 13.67
N GLU A 199 0.38 -4.27 12.58
CA GLU A 199 1.32 -3.14 12.60
C GLU A 199 2.59 -3.42 13.41
N VAL A 200 3.12 -4.65 13.29
CA VAL A 200 4.30 -5.13 14.02
C VAL A 200 5.57 -4.38 13.59
N LEU A 201 5.63 -3.97 12.32
CA LEU A 201 6.68 -3.13 11.75
C LEU A 201 6.06 -2.10 10.80
N ALA A 202 6.70 -0.94 10.68
CA ALA A 202 6.28 0.13 9.78
C ALA A 202 7.47 0.67 8.98
N LEU A 203 7.27 0.90 7.68
CA LEU A 203 8.23 1.55 6.79
C LEU A 203 7.65 2.89 6.31
N LEU A 204 8.39 3.98 6.53
CA LEU A 204 7.94 5.34 6.19
C LEU A 204 7.82 5.51 4.66
N LEU A 205 6.70 6.06 4.20
CA LEU A 205 6.43 6.45 2.82
C LEU A 205 6.29 7.97 2.73
N THR A 206 7.09 8.60 1.87
CA THR A 206 7.01 10.06 1.62
C THR A 206 6.91 10.38 0.14
N ALA A 207 6.03 11.32 -0.22
CA ALA A 207 5.87 11.81 -1.58
C ALA A 207 5.27 13.23 -1.61
N ARG A 208 5.38 13.93 -2.74
CA ARG A 208 4.54 15.08 -3.06
C ARG A 208 3.89 14.84 -4.42
N CYS A 209 2.57 14.81 -4.45
CA CYS A 209 1.84 14.86 -5.72
C CYS A 209 1.78 16.30 -6.20
N VAL A 210 2.19 16.52 -7.45
CA VAL A 210 2.23 17.84 -8.09
C VAL A 210 1.63 17.76 -9.50
N VAL A 211 1.07 18.87 -9.95
CA VAL A 211 0.73 19.08 -11.36
C VAL A 211 1.86 19.91 -11.97
N PRO A 212 2.62 19.38 -12.95
CA PRO A 212 3.70 20.14 -13.54
C PRO A 212 3.16 21.34 -14.34
N PRO A 213 3.75 22.54 -14.19
CA PRO A 213 3.30 23.70 -14.96
C PRO A 213 3.60 23.50 -16.45
N LEU A 214 2.59 23.70 -17.28
CA LEU A 214 2.73 23.75 -18.74
C LEU A 214 2.62 25.20 -19.20
N ARG A 215 3.46 25.59 -20.16
CA ARG A 215 3.38 26.92 -20.79
C ARG A 215 2.89 26.83 -22.22
N VAL A 216 2.18 27.86 -22.64
CA VAL A 216 1.81 28.06 -24.04
C VAL A 216 2.88 28.89 -24.71
N LEU A 217 3.53 28.38 -25.76
CA LEU A 217 4.59 29.10 -26.47
C LEU A 217 4.01 30.20 -27.39
N ASN A 218 2.89 29.93 -28.03
CA ASN A 218 2.16 30.85 -28.90
C ASN A 218 0.75 31.12 -28.33
N PRO A 219 0.63 32.01 -27.32
CA PRO A 219 -0.65 32.26 -26.63
C PRO A 219 -1.68 32.96 -27.52
N VAL A 220 -1.26 33.57 -28.62
CA VAL A 220 -2.13 34.18 -29.62
C VAL A 220 -1.92 33.44 -30.95
N VAL A 221 -3.03 33.01 -31.53
CA VAL A 221 -3.05 32.24 -32.78
C VAL A 221 -3.86 33.02 -33.81
N THR A 222 -3.19 33.53 -34.85
CA THR A 222 -3.82 34.37 -35.88
C THR A 222 -4.24 33.54 -37.08
N PHE A 223 -5.54 33.54 -37.40
CA PHE A 223 -6.11 32.83 -38.55
C PHE A 223 -6.23 33.71 -39.81
N GLY A 224 -6.04 35.02 -39.69
CA GLY A 224 -6.08 35.94 -40.82
C GLY A 224 -7.49 36.09 -41.42
N ARG A 225 -7.61 35.96 -42.75
CA ARG A 225 -8.90 36.08 -43.44
C ARG A 225 -9.62 34.73 -43.48
N CYS A 226 -10.76 34.65 -42.80
CA CYS A 226 -11.61 33.46 -42.75
C CYS A 226 -12.91 33.65 -43.53
N PHE A 227 -13.38 32.60 -44.20
CA PHE A 227 -14.72 32.53 -44.77
C PHE A 227 -15.73 32.04 -43.72
N LEU A 228 -16.96 32.57 -43.78
CA LEU A 228 -18.05 32.11 -42.92
C LEU A 228 -18.26 30.61 -43.08
N LYS A 229 -18.44 29.90 -41.96
CA LYS A 229 -18.76 28.46 -41.91
C LYS A 229 -17.73 27.57 -42.61
N PHE A 230 -16.48 28.05 -42.72
CA PHE A 230 -15.36 27.25 -43.20
C PHE A 230 -14.39 26.97 -42.05
N PRO A 231 -14.02 25.71 -41.79
CA PRO A 231 -13.11 25.36 -40.72
C PRO A 231 -11.65 25.63 -41.11
N TYR A 232 -10.92 26.30 -40.22
CA TYR A 232 -9.48 26.53 -40.35
C TYR A 232 -8.75 25.85 -39.20
N GLN A 233 -7.60 25.26 -39.48
CA GLN A 233 -6.79 24.62 -38.45
C GLN A 233 -5.47 25.34 -38.23
N GLN A 234 -5.11 25.55 -36.96
CA GLN A 234 -3.80 26.07 -36.57
C GLN A 234 -3.30 25.34 -35.33
N MET A 235 -1.98 25.39 -35.09
CA MET A 235 -1.36 24.64 -33.99
C MET A 235 -1.03 25.53 -32.79
N LEU A 236 -1.42 25.07 -31.62
CA LEU A 236 -0.97 25.58 -30.32
C LEU A 236 0.22 24.73 -29.84
N THR A 237 1.33 25.36 -29.46
CA THR A 237 2.49 24.66 -28.90
C THR A 237 2.46 24.78 -27.38
N LEU A 238 2.25 23.65 -26.71
CA LEU A 238 2.39 23.50 -25.27
C LEU A 238 3.78 22.98 -24.94
N VAL A 239 4.42 23.54 -23.93
CA VAL A 239 5.76 23.13 -23.49
C VAL A 239 5.76 22.74 -22.02
N ASN A 240 6.33 21.58 -21.74
CA ASN A 240 6.60 21.07 -20.42
C ASN A 240 8.10 21.24 -20.12
N ASP A 241 8.45 22.29 -19.38
CA ASP A 241 9.82 22.50 -18.96
C ASP A 241 10.16 21.71 -17.68
N SER A 242 9.24 20.93 -17.10
CA SER A 242 9.49 20.17 -15.88
C SER A 242 10.14 18.79 -16.14
N ASP A 243 10.65 18.16 -15.08
CA ASP A 243 11.18 16.79 -15.10
C ASP A 243 10.09 15.72 -14.92
N LEU A 244 8.82 16.13 -14.87
CA LEU A 244 7.67 15.26 -14.65
C LEU A 244 6.74 15.30 -15.87
N PRO A 245 6.07 14.19 -16.22
CA PRO A 245 5.08 14.20 -17.29
C PRO A 245 3.86 15.01 -16.85
N GLY A 246 3.31 15.83 -17.74
CA GLY A 246 2.11 16.61 -17.48
C GLY A 246 0.98 16.22 -18.42
N CYS A 247 -0.26 16.50 -18.04
CA CYS A 247 -1.38 16.34 -18.94
C CYS A 247 -2.00 17.69 -19.29
N TYR A 248 -2.55 17.80 -20.49
CA TYR A 248 -3.34 18.95 -20.90
C TYR A 248 -4.75 18.51 -21.31
N GLY A 249 -5.69 19.45 -21.18
CA GLY A 249 -7.07 19.31 -21.65
C GLY A 249 -7.60 20.62 -22.22
N VAL A 250 -7.86 20.68 -23.51
CA VAL A 250 -8.63 21.75 -24.15
C VAL A 250 -10.06 21.69 -23.66
N LEU A 251 -10.52 22.76 -23.03
CA LEU A 251 -11.88 22.84 -22.51
C LEU A 251 -12.87 23.09 -23.67
N PRO A 252 -13.94 22.27 -23.78
CA PRO A 252 -15.06 22.54 -24.66
C PRO A 252 -15.58 23.97 -24.50
N GLN A 253 -15.93 24.59 -25.61
CA GLN A 253 -16.50 25.93 -25.64
C GLN A 253 -17.89 25.93 -24.98
N GLU A 254 -18.13 26.90 -24.10
CA GLU A 254 -19.44 27.11 -23.48
C GLU A 254 -20.32 28.02 -24.37
N HIS A 255 -21.63 27.81 -24.35
CA HIS A 255 -22.62 28.61 -25.12
C HIS A 255 -22.31 28.72 -26.62
N GLN A 256 -21.89 27.60 -27.23
CA GLN A 256 -21.47 27.55 -28.62
C GLN A 256 -22.54 28.10 -29.60
N GLU A 257 -23.82 27.83 -29.36
CA GLU A 257 -24.92 28.20 -30.27
C GLU A 257 -25.03 29.72 -30.52
N ASP A 258 -24.67 30.54 -29.53
CA ASP A 258 -24.72 32.01 -29.62
C ASP A 258 -23.35 32.64 -29.95
N ALA A 259 -22.30 31.83 -30.10
CA ALA A 259 -20.94 32.32 -30.26
C ALA A 259 -20.62 32.75 -31.71
N ALA A 260 -19.98 33.91 -31.85
CA ALA A 260 -19.50 34.44 -33.12
C ALA A 260 -18.43 33.56 -33.80
N VAL A 261 -17.70 32.77 -33.00
CA VAL A 261 -16.63 31.87 -33.42
C VAL A 261 -16.79 30.55 -32.68
N TRP A 262 -16.72 29.45 -33.40
CA TRP A 262 -16.66 28.11 -32.84
C TRP A 262 -15.22 27.61 -32.85
N TYR A 263 -14.76 27.04 -31.74
CA TYR A 263 -13.47 26.39 -31.67
C TYR A 263 -13.60 24.95 -31.15
N SER A 264 -12.72 24.09 -31.65
CA SER A 264 -12.59 22.71 -31.17
C SER A 264 -11.16 22.21 -31.37
N SER A 265 -10.83 21.09 -30.74
CA SER A 265 -9.58 20.37 -31.01
C SER A 265 -9.89 18.91 -31.29
N PRO A 266 -9.37 18.33 -32.38
CA PRO A 266 -9.49 16.89 -32.63
C PRO A 266 -8.64 16.06 -31.66
N VAL A 267 -7.70 16.69 -30.94
CA VAL A 267 -6.89 16.08 -29.88
C VAL A 267 -7.05 16.91 -28.60
N PRO A 268 -8.25 16.87 -27.98
CA PRO A 268 -8.61 17.77 -26.90
C PRO A 268 -7.84 17.46 -25.61
N CYS A 269 -7.12 16.35 -25.53
CA CYS A 269 -6.26 16.08 -24.40
C CYS A 269 -5.04 15.24 -24.78
N GLY A 270 -4.03 15.26 -23.93
CA GLY A 270 -2.84 14.46 -24.14
C GLY A 270 -1.83 14.59 -23.02
N ILE A 271 -0.80 13.74 -23.08
CA ILE A 271 0.34 13.73 -22.16
C ILE A 271 1.51 14.44 -22.83
N ILE A 272 2.16 15.34 -22.11
CA ILE A 272 3.42 15.98 -22.51
C ILE A 272 4.54 15.40 -21.64
N GLN A 273 5.50 14.74 -22.26
CA GLN A 273 6.64 14.15 -21.57
C GLN A 273 7.52 15.21 -20.89
N PRO A 274 8.34 14.83 -19.90
CA PRO A 274 9.33 15.73 -19.32
C PRO A 274 10.18 16.42 -20.38
N ARG A 275 10.51 17.70 -20.17
CA ARG A 275 11.40 18.48 -21.04
C ARG A 275 11.03 18.40 -22.54
N SER A 276 9.74 18.42 -22.84
CA SER A 276 9.23 18.25 -24.21
C SER A 276 8.11 19.23 -24.54
N SER A 277 7.69 19.24 -25.81
CA SER A 277 6.59 20.07 -26.29
C SER A 277 5.60 19.25 -27.11
N ALA A 278 4.33 19.64 -27.07
CA ALA A 278 3.26 19.06 -27.88
C ALA A 278 2.61 20.12 -28.78
N GLN A 279 2.27 19.72 -30.00
CA GLN A 279 1.49 20.51 -30.94
C GLN A 279 0.03 20.08 -30.83
N VAL A 280 -0.84 21.00 -30.40
CA VAL A 280 -2.26 20.76 -30.23
C VAL A 280 -3.01 21.45 -31.37
N PRO A 281 -3.65 20.69 -32.28
CA PRO A 281 -4.43 21.28 -33.36
C PRO A 281 -5.69 21.95 -32.80
N PHE A 282 -5.97 23.17 -33.25
CA PHE A 282 -7.19 23.91 -32.99
C PHE A 282 -7.89 24.19 -34.31
N THR A 283 -9.15 23.79 -34.39
CA THR A 283 -10.04 24.10 -35.50
C THR A 283 -10.94 25.27 -35.10
N LEU A 284 -10.98 26.29 -35.94
CA LEU A 284 -11.79 27.49 -35.79
C LEU A 284 -12.77 27.62 -36.96
N GLU A 285 -14.04 27.91 -36.66
CA GLU A 285 -15.09 28.18 -37.65
C GLU A 285 -15.82 29.47 -37.27
N VAL A 286 -15.83 30.45 -38.17
CA VAL A 286 -16.46 31.76 -37.92
C VAL A 286 -17.93 31.74 -38.34
N GLN A 287 -18.83 32.20 -37.45
CA GLN A 287 -20.28 32.21 -37.68
C GLN A 287 -20.83 33.56 -38.17
N VAL A 288 -20.13 34.66 -37.87
CA VAL A 288 -20.55 36.03 -38.23
C VAL A 288 -19.42 36.84 -38.87
N THR A 289 -19.75 37.88 -39.64
CA THR A 289 -18.74 38.73 -40.28
C THR A 289 -18.15 39.76 -39.30
N GLY A 290 -16.97 40.27 -39.62
CA GLY A 290 -16.28 41.29 -38.82
C GLY A 290 -15.00 40.76 -38.18
N GLU A 291 -14.35 41.61 -37.38
CA GLU A 291 -13.20 41.23 -36.56
C GLU A 291 -13.71 40.46 -35.34
N GLN A 292 -13.13 39.28 -35.09
CA GLN A 292 -13.57 38.36 -34.06
C GLN A 292 -12.38 37.85 -33.25
N ASP A 293 -12.57 37.78 -31.93
CA ASP A 293 -11.64 37.19 -30.98
C ASP A 293 -12.36 36.14 -30.14
N ALA A 294 -11.68 35.03 -29.87
CA ALA A 294 -12.18 33.97 -29.01
C ALA A 294 -11.08 33.47 -28.08
N VAL A 295 -11.43 33.21 -26.82
CA VAL A 295 -10.52 32.66 -25.82
C VAL A 295 -10.82 31.18 -25.65
N ALA A 296 -9.83 30.35 -25.93
CA ALA A 296 -9.86 28.93 -25.60
C ALA A 296 -9.09 28.68 -24.29
N HIS A 297 -9.65 27.85 -23.42
CA HIS A 297 -9.02 27.47 -22.16
C HIS A 297 -8.37 26.09 -22.26
N VAL A 298 -7.13 25.99 -21.79
CA VAL A 298 -6.40 24.72 -21.66
C VAL A 298 -6.17 24.45 -20.18
N ALA A 299 -6.75 23.37 -19.66
CA ALA A 299 -6.52 22.88 -18.32
C ALA A 299 -5.26 22.02 -18.26
N VAL A 300 -4.61 22.02 -17.09
CA VAL A 300 -3.45 21.19 -16.76
C VAL A 300 -3.76 20.45 -15.47
N PHE A 301 -3.47 19.16 -15.43
CA PHE A 301 -3.72 18.27 -14.29
C PHE A 301 -2.77 17.07 -14.37
#